data_AF-D0NYG2-F1
#
_entry.id   AF-D0NYG2-F1
#
_cell.length_a   1.000
_cell.length_b   1.000
_cell.length_c   1.000
_cell.angle_alpha   90.00
_cell.angle_beta   90.00
_cell.angle_gamma   90.00
#
_symmetry.space_group_name_H-M   'P 1'
#
loop_
_entity.id
_entity.type
_entity.pdbx_description
1 polymer ?
#
loop_
_entity_poly.entity_id
_entity_poly.type
_entity_poly.pdbx_seq_one_letter_code
_entity_poly.pdbx_strand_id
1 'polypeptide(L)'
;MTPASLFRCAATRSPRAPQFLFESRKFGVSSKAEGVQRLASDLSAARAALHLESIIVSKSLFQSPDDIPKYTRKLTQYLTLVRGFTESRKSATKNADAALQASVSVTDATVDCSGCLSFCRWQDALTSQTLYARSARQEYAHVLLACGILMMRDAGNKVDAILSERLSELDETQLKLAYQLLLHAAGVLEAGARSNDLEMLKRVPDLAAGRFPQLLVWIALAEAQELVVLRGVTREVADYTLLAKLSVDISARYKECMKIASMLLTYSTSITAERVRLYCAYKEPYYQAMSTYFQGAACMQKEDARNCVQAVANLKKASVLFEAVGPLEKRYEGKMAADKEEKERVTLLSTVFLRSQQIISRDLDIVTHRNDSVYYEPATVCNALSLVKPTKLPAVTTSDLWRDGEVANCLKPTAVVASDATTENQQQGNSRPREGCCSSCIIC
;
A
#
# COMPACT_ATOMS: atom_id res chain seq x y z
N MET A 1 -0.93 -21.55 2.20
CA MET A 1 -1.87 -20.45 2.52
C MET A 1 -1.10 -19.13 2.58
N THR A 2 -0.87 -18.47 1.45
CA THR A 2 -0.67 -17.00 1.31
C THR A 2 -0.28 -16.65 -0.13
N PRO A 3 -0.92 -15.66 -0.77
CA PRO A 3 -0.53 -15.14 -2.07
C PRO A 3 -0.33 -13.62 -2.09
N ALA A 4 0.75 -13.12 -1.53
CA ALA A 4 1.16 -11.71 -1.72
C ALA A 4 1.63 -11.45 -3.17
N SER A 5 0.67 -11.29 -4.07
CA SER A 5 0.80 -11.33 -5.55
C SER A 5 0.49 -10.00 -6.26
N LEU A 6 -0.12 -9.03 -5.56
CA LEU A 6 -0.69 -7.86 -6.22
C LEU A 6 0.38 -6.81 -6.64
N PHE A 7 1.60 -6.93 -6.14
CA PHE A 7 2.55 -5.81 -6.04
C PHE A 7 3.75 -5.83 -7.00
N ARG A 8 3.84 -6.81 -7.93
CA ARG A 8 4.78 -6.71 -9.07
C ARG A 8 4.30 -5.67 -10.10
N CYS A 9 2.99 -5.62 -10.35
CA CYS A 9 2.37 -4.68 -11.31
C CYS A 9 1.83 -3.38 -10.68
N ALA A 10 1.43 -3.39 -9.41
CA ALA A 10 0.97 -2.18 -8.69
C ALA A 10 2.09 -1.21 -8.31
N ALA A 11 3.24 -1.26 -8.98
CA ALA A 11 4.38 -0.45 -8.60
C ALA A 11 4.14 1.03 -8.94
N THR A 12 3.98 1.85 -7.90
CA THR A 12 4.15 3.30 -8.04
C THR A 12 5.64 3.58 -8.30
N ARG A 13 6.08 3.58 -9.56
CA ARG A 13 7.50 3.60 -9.97
C ARG A 13 8.00 5.02 -10.19
N SER A 14 9.27 5.32 -9.90
CA SER A 14 9.92 6.53 -10.42
C SER A 14 10.67 6.19 -11.72
N PRO A 15 10.12 6.44 -12.92
CA PRO A 15 10.68 5.91 -14.18
C PRO A 15 12.05 6.51 -14.59
N ARG A 16 12.49 7.58 -13.91
CA ARG A 16 13.85 8.13 -13.94
C ARG A 16 14.19 8.73 -12.58
N ALA A 17 15.48 8.82 -12.29
CA ALA A 17 16.00 9.62 -11.18
C ALA A 17 15.60 11.10 -11.35
N PRO A 18 15.02 11.75 -10.32
CA PRO A 18 14.77 13.19 -10.35
C PRO A 18 16.09 13.96 -10.30
N GLN A 19 16.22 14.96 -11.17
CA GLN A 19 17.43 15.77 -11.28
C GLN A 19 17.39 16.95 -10.29
N PHE A 20 17.31 16.67 -8.99
CA PHE A 20 17.23 17.71 -7.94
C PHE A 20 18.32 18.78 -8.11
N LEU A 21 19.56 18.38 -8.42
CA LEU A 21 20.71 19.28 -8.62
C LEU A 21 20.63 20.16 -9.88
N PHE A 22 19.88 19.76 -10.91
CA PHE A 22 19.67 20.56 -12.12
C PHE A 22 18.51 21.55 -11.91
N GLU A 23 17.43 21.05 -11.32
CA GLU A 23 16.21 21.83 -11.08
C GLU A 23 16.38 22.86 -9.96
N SER A 24 17.18 22.56 -8.93
CA SER A 24 17.46 23.49 -7.83
C SER A 24 18.25 24.74 -8.26
N ARG A 25 18.98 24.68 -9.38
CA ARG A 25 19.67 25.85 -9.98
C ARG A 25 18.71 26.97 -10.39
N LYS A 26 17.42 26.66 -10.61
CA LYS A 26 16.37 27.65 -10.91
C LYS A 26 16.03 28.56 -9.73
N PHE A 27 16.46 28.21 -8.51
CA PHE A 27 16.18 28.91 -7.27
C PHE A 27 17.43 29.58 -6.64
N GLY A 28 18.56 29.58 -7.35
CA GLY A 28 19.83 30.10 -6.84
C GLY A 28 20.12 31.54 -7.25
N VAL A 29 20.13 32.47 -6.29
CA VAL A 29 20.88 33.73 -6.41
C VAL A 29 22.34 33.46 -6.00
N SER A 30 23.31 34.05 -6.71
CA SER A 30 24.72 33.59 -6.71
C SER A 30 25.42 33.53 -5.35
N SER A 31 24.96 34.27 -4.34
CA SER A 31 25.58 34.32 -3.01
C SER A 31 25.17 33.19 -2.04
N LYS A 32 24.26 32.28 -2.43
CA LYS A 32 23.76 31.21 -1.54
C LYS A 32 23.56 29.85 -2.23
N ALA A 33 24.37 29.58 -3.26
CA ALA A 33 24.25 28.36 -4.07
C ALA A 33 24.61 27.07 -3.29
N GLU A 34 25.50 27.16 -2.29
CA GLU A 34 26.00 25.97 -1.57
C GLU A 34 24.91 25.24 -0.76
N GLY A 35 24.20 25.90 0.15
CA GLY A 35 23.10 25.26 0.89
C GLY A 35 22.03 24.60 0.00
N VAL A 36 21.68 25.23 -1.13
CA VAL A 36 20.76 24.65 -2.12
C VAL A 36 21.34 23.41 -2.80
N GLN A 37 22.63 23.43 -3.13
CA GLN A 37 23.34 22.29 -3.69
C GLN A 37 23.47 21.13 -2.68
N ARG A 38 23.74 21.43 -1.40
CA ARG A 38 23.76 20.45 -0.30
C ARG A 38 22.39 19.78 -0.13
N LEU A 39 21.30 20.56 -0.01
CA LEU A 39 19.93 20.02 0.07
C LEU A 39 19.57 19.14 -1.14
N ALA A 40 19.91 19.57 -2.36
CA ALA A 40 19.64 18.81 -3.57
C ALA A 40 20.47 17.51 -3.66
N SER A 41 21.71 17.54 -3.17
CA SER A 41 22.56 16.35 -3.03
C SER A 41 21.96 15.36 -2.03
N ASP A 42 21.58 15.83 -0.84
CA ASP A 42 21.04 14.99 0.23
C ASP A 42 19.68 14.39 -0.14
N LEU A 43 18.80 15.15 -0.81
CA LEU A 43 17.56 14.63 -1.38
C LEU A 43 17.82 13.52 -2.40
N SER A 44 18.81 13.71 -3.29
CA SER A 44 19.18 12.72 -4.31
C SER A 44 19.71 11.44 -3.66
N ALA A 45 20.65 11.57 -2.72
CA ALA A 45 21.26 10.45 -2.01
C ALA A 45 20.25 9.67 -1.15
N ALA A 46 19.43 10.39 -0.37
CA ALA A 46 18.41 9.78 0.47
C ALA A 46 17.31 9.09 -0.37
N ARG A 47 16.93 9.65 -1.53
CA ARG A 47 15.99 8.98 -2.47
C ARG A 47 16.61 7.71 -3.06
N ALA A 48 17.83 7.79 -3.58
CA ALA A 48 18.51 6.65 -4.20
C ALA A 48 18.65 5.47 -3.22
N ALA A 49 18.89 5.76 -1.93
CA ALA A 49 18.97 4.77 -0.87
C ALA A 49 17.66 3.96 -0.62
N LEU A 50 16.52 4.42 -1.13
CA LEU A 50 15.21 3.74 -1.10
C LEU A 50 14.98 2.79 -2.29
N HIS A 51 15.87 2.78 -3.30
CA HIS A 51 15.78 1.90 -4.48
C HIS A 51 14.47 2.02 -5.32
N LEU A 52 13.76 3.17 -5.21
CA LEU A 52 12.47 3.45 -5.88
C LEU A 52 12.54 3.56 -7.42
N GLU A 53 13.74 3.55 -7.98
CA GLU A 53 14.04 3.79 -9.40
C GLU A 53 14.45 2.50 -10.14
N SER A 54 14.72 1.40 -9.43
CA SER A 54 15.11 0.15 -10.09
C SER A 54 13.89 -0.58 -10.64
N ILE A 55 13.81 -0.66 -11.98
CA ILE A 55 12.84 -1.49 -12.70
C ILE A 55 13.03 -2.98 -12.33
N ILE A 56 14.26 -3.38 -12.02
CA ILE A 56 14.67 -4.76 -11.74
C ILE A 56 15.26 -4.84 -10.33
N VAL A 57 14.39 -4.98 -9.33
CA VAL A 57 14.79 -5.47 -8.00
C VAL A 57 14.87 -7.00 -8.09
N SER A 58 15.93 -7.50 -8.74
CA SER A 58 16.20 -8.94 -8.91
C SER A 58 16.78 -9.60 -7.66
N LYS A 59 17.20 -8.82 -6.66
CA LYS A 59 17.64 -9.29 -5.35
C LYS A 59 16.70 -8.74 -4.28
N SER A 60 16.23 -9.61 -3.39
CA SER A 60 15.41 -9.20 -2.23
C SER A 60 16.16 -8.18 -1.37
N LEU A 61 15.48 -7.11 -1.00
CA LEU A 61 16.06 -5.98 -0.25
C LEU A 61 16.15 -6.24 1.25
N PHE A 62 15.38 -7.20 1.76
CA PHE A 62 15.30 -7.52 3.17
C PHE A 62 15.74 -8.97 3.35
N GLN A 63 16.99 -9.19 3.72
CA GLN A 63 17.53 -10.54 3.93
C GLN A 63 17.34 -10.99 5.38
N SER A 64 17.29 -10.02 6.30
CA SER A 64 17.16 -10.21 7.74
C SER A 64 16.10 -9.27 8.35
N PRO A 65 15.55 -9.59 9.53
CA PRO A 65 14.69 -8.67 10.29
C PRO A 65 15.32 -7.29 10.53
N ASP A 66 16.64 -7.22 10.70
CA ASP A 66 17.38 -5.97 10.96
C ASP A 66 17.38 -5.02 9.75
N ASP A 67 17.09 -5.52 8.55
CA ASP A 67 17.00 -4.68 7.36
C ASP A 67 15.73 -3.82 7.34
N ILE A 68 14.66 -4.22 8.05
CA ILE A 68 13.43 -3.44 8.13
C ILE A 68 13.64 -2.13 8.91
N PRO A 69 14.23 -2.11 10.13
CA PRO A 69 14.58 -0.85 10.80
C PRO A 69 15.58 0.00 10.03
N LYS A 70 16.57 -0.60 9.36
CA LYS A 70 17.55 0.12 8.52
C LYS A 70 16.85 0.83 7.36
N TYR A 71 15.96 0.14 6.64
CA TYR A 71 15.19 0.72 5.54
C TYR A 71 14.19 1.78 6.04
N THR A 72 13.50 1.52 7.15
CA THR A 72 12.59 2.49 7.78
C THR A 72 13.32 3.77 8.15
N ARG A 73 14.56 3.68 8.65
CA ARG A 73 15.39 4.87 8.94
C ARG A 73 15.73 5.67 7.68
N LYS A 74 16.10 5.01 6.58
CA LYS A 74 16.33 5.67 5.27
C LYS A 74 15.06 6.37 4.78
N LEU A 75 13.90 5.70 4.90
CA LEU A 75 12.60 6.26 4.54
C LEU A 75 12.29 7.51 5.36
N THR A 76 12.39 7.43 6.68
CA THR A 76 12.22 8.59 7.56
C THR A 76 13.19 9.72 7.18
N GLN A 77 14.46 9.43 6.92
CA GLN A 77 15.47 10.42 6.51
C GLN A 77 15.09 11.15 5.22
N TYR A 78 14.64 10.46 4.18
CA TYR A 78 14.17 11.13 2.96
C TYR A 78 12.89 11.96 3.22
N LEU A 79 11.95 11.40 3.99
CA LEU A 79 10.71 12.11 4.33
C LEU A 79 10.96 13.36 5.21
N THR A 80 11.98 13.39 6.08
CA THR A 80 12.33 14.60 6.85
C THR A 80 12.85 15.74 5.96
N LEU A 81 13.49 15.41 4.83
CA LEU A 81 13.94 16.38 3.83
C LEU A 81 12.74 16.92 3.03
N VAL A 82 11.87 16.03 2.54
CA VAL A 82 10.67 16.42 1.77
C VAL A 82 9.68 17.24 2.61
N ARG A 83 9.50 16.89 3.90
CA ARG A 83 8.59 17.57 4.83
C ARG A 83 8.96 19.05 5.07
N GLY A 84 10.22 19.43 4.95
CA GLY A 84 10.64 20.83 5.09
C GLY A 84 10.16 21.76 3.96
N PHE A 85 9.71 21.20 2.83
CA PHE A 85 8.98 21.97 1.81
C PHE A 85 7.50 22.19 2.14
N THR A 86 6.92 21.44 3.09
CA THR A 86 5.47 21.44 3.36
C THR A 86 5.10 22.07 4.71
N GLU A 87 6.05 22.20 5.64
CA GLU A 87 5.83 22.88 6.91
C GLU A 87 5.91 24.41 6.77
N SER A 88 4.79 25.07 7.04
CA SER A 88 4.71 26.52 7.18
C SER A 88 5.57 26.99 8.34
N ARG A 89 6.63 27.73 8.04
CA ARG A 89 7.51 28.30 9.07
C ARG A 89 6.82 29.47 9.75
N LYS A 90 6.49 29.31 11.03
CA LYS A 90 6.37 30.47 11.93
C LYS A 90 7.77 31.01 12.17
N SER A 91 8.00 32.27 11.82
CA SER A 91 9.26 32.96 12.09
C SER A 91 9.53 32.97 13.60
N ALA A 92 10.64 32.36 14.01
CA ALA A 92 11.09 32.34 15.40
C ALA A 92 11.86 33.64 15.74
N THR A 93 11.27 34.79 15.39
CA THR A 93 11.84 36.13 15.59
C THR A 93 10.80 37.04 16.22
N LYS A 94 10.66 36.94 17.55
CA LYS A 94 9.95 37.94 18.36
C LYS A 94 10.68 38.42 19.62
N ASN A 95 11.78 37.76 20.02
CA ASN A 95 12.46 38.02 21.30
C ASN A 95 13.96 38.35 21.16
N ALA A 96 14.35 39.01 20.07
CA ALA A 96 15.61 39.73 19.94
C ALA A 96 15.35 40.98 19.08
N ASP A 97 15.98 42.10 19.42
CA ASP A 97 15.92 43.39 18.72
C ASP A 97 14.52 44.07 18.66
N ALA A 98 13.99 44.38 19.85
CA ALA A 98 12.90 45.36 20.03
C ALA A 98 13.41 46.83 20.10
N ALA A 99 14.60 47.13 19.56
CA ALA A 99 15.19 48.47 19.56
C ALA A 99 15.93 48.72 18.23
N LEU A 100 15.51 49.78 17.52
CA LEU A 100 16.01 50.25 16.22
C LEU A 100 15.92 49.23 15.05
N GLN A 101 14.83 49.32 14.28
CA GLN A 101 14.88 50.02 12.99
C GLN A 101 13.47 50.25 12.43
N ALA A 102 13.20 51.49 12.02
CA ALA A 102 11.99 51.86 11.29
C ALA A 102 12.35 52.02 9.80
N SER A 103 11.80 51.14 8.95
CA SER A 103 11.58 51.24 7.50
C SER A 103 11.66 49.84 6.87
N VAL A 104 10.96 49.65 5.74
CA VAL A 104 10.69 48.36 5.09
C VAL A 104 9.77 47.43 5.89
N SER A 105 8.49 47.44 5.55
CA SER A 105 7.53 46.41 5.93
C SER A 105 7.88 45.09 5.21
N VAL A 106 8.75 44.28 5.82
CA VAL A 106 8.95 42.89 5.39
C VAL A 106 7.66 42.14 5.67
N THR A 107 6.89 41.85 4.61
CA THR A 107 5.75 40.94 4.68
C THR A 107 6.27 39.55 5.01
N ASP A 108 6.15 39.17 6.28
CA ASP A 108 6.55 37.88 6.83
C ASP A 108 5.55 36.79 6.42
N ALA A 109 5.44 36.58 5.10
CA ALA A 109 4.56 35.62 4.49
C ALA A 109 5.10 34.21 4.72
N THR A 110 4.25 33.35 5.28
CA THR A 110 4.53 31.92 5.42
C THR A 110 4.70 31.28 4.04
N VAL A 111 5.95 31.09 3.61
CA VAL A 111 6.25 30.53 2.27
C VAL A 111 6.04 29.03 2.27
N ASP A 112 4.92 28.58 1.69
CA ASP A 112 4.71 27.19 1.32
C ASP A 112 5.57 26.87 0.08
N CYS A 113 6.69 26.18 0.29
CA CYS A 113 7.62 25.78 -0.78
C CYS A 113 7.20 24.49 -1.49
N SER A 114 6.00 23.94 -1.25
CA SER A 114 5.65 22.60 -1.74
C SER A 114 5.67 22.50 -3.26
N GLY A 115 5.39 23.58 -4.00
CA GLY A 115 5.46 23.63 -5.46
C GLY A 115 6.88 23.47 -6.06
N CYS A 116 7.94 23.60 -5.26
CA CYS A 116 9.33 23.55 -5.73
C CYS A 116 9.79 22.17 -6.21
N LEU A 117 9.08 21.08 -5.88
CA LEU A 117 9.45 19.69 -6.24
C LEU A 117 8.69 19.13 -7.46
N SER A 118 8.30 20.00 -8.41
CA SER A 118 7.43 19.67 -9.55
C SER A 118 7.98 18.67 -10.58
N PHE A 119 9.20 18.19 -10.41
CA PHE A 119 9.96 17.36 -11.37
C PHE A 119 10.08 15.87 -11.00
N CYS A 120 9.62 15.45 -9.82
CA CYS A 120 9.61 14.02 -9.46
C CYS A 120 8.54 13.29 -10.29
N ARG A 121 8.93 12.21 -10.99
CA ARG A 121 8.03 11.44 -11.86
C ARG A 121 7.58 10.18 -11.15
N TRP A 122 6.31 9.84 -11.32
CA TRP A 122 5.70 8.63 -10.77
C TRP A 122 4.85 7.93 -11.82
N GLN A 123 4.86 6.60 -11.84
CA GLN A 123 3.86 5.80 -12.55
C GLN A 123 2.71 5.53 -11.58
N ASP A 124 1.48 5.90 -11.94
CA ASP A 124 0.29 5.64 -11.11
C ASP A 124 -0.07 4.15 -11.14
N ALA A 125 -0.26 3.53 -9.97
CA ALA A 125 -0.47 2.09 -9.84
C ALA A 125 -1.84 1.60 -10.38
N LEU A 126 -2.81 2.50 -10.53
CA LEU A 126 -4.20 2.18 -10.92
C LEU A 126 -4.53 2.50 -12.38
N THR A 127 -3.66 3.20 -13.09
CA THR A 127 -3.83 3.61 -14.50
C THR A 127 -2.59 3.33 -15.36
N SER A 128 -1.46 3.00 -14.73
CA SER A 128 -0.14 2.84 -15.35
C SER A 128 0.40 4.10 -16.05
N GLN A 129 -0.27 5.25 -15.90
CA GLN A 129 0.14 6.52 -16.51
C GLN A 129 1.32 7.15 -15.77
N THR A 130 2.19 7.86 -16.49
CA THR A 130 3.26 8.64 -15.84
C THR A 130 2.74 10.02 -15.45
N LEU A 131 2.69 10.27 -14.15
CA LEU A 131 2.36 11.55 -13.53
C LEU A 131 3.65 12.27 -13.08
N TYR A 132 3.56 13.59 -12.95
CA TYR A 132 4.55 14.40 -12.24
C TYR A 132 3.98 14.75 -10.88
N ALA A 133 4.77 14.58 -9.82
CA ALA A 133 4.44 15.12 -8.50
C ALA A 133 4.49 16.65 -8.59
N ARG A 134 3.34 17.32 -8.56
CA ARG A 134 3.24 18.78 -8.66
C ARG A 134 3.50 19.49 -7.33
N SER A 135 3.72 18.72 -6.27
CA SER A 135 4.04 19.24 -4.94
C SER A 135 4.85 18.24 -4.11
N ALA A 136 5.60 18.74 -3.14
CA ALA A 136 6.29 17.96 -2.12
C ALA A 136 5.32 17.06 -1.30
N ARG A 137 4.05 17.45 -1.14
CA ARG A 137 3.02 16.65 -0.48
C ARG A 137 2.62 15.42 -1.31
N GLN A 138 2.48 15.59 -2.63
CA GLN A 138 2.25 14.49 -3.56
C GLN A 138 3.45 13.55 -3.65
N GLU A 139 4.67 14.10 -3.66
CA GLU A 139 5.92 13.34 -3.57
C GLU A 139 5.96 12.51 -2.28
N TYR A 140 5.76 13.13 -1.12
CA TYR A 140 5.71 12.46 0.20
C TYR A 140 4.71 11.28 0.22
N ALA A 141 3.52 11.47 -0.34
CA ALA A 141 2.48 10.46 -0.39
C ALA A 141 2.82 9.28 -1.33
N HIS A 142 3.35 9.53 -2.53
CA HIS A 142 3.78 8.44 -3.42
C HIS A 142 4.96 7.65 -2.85
N VAL A 143 5.88 8.29 -2.12
CA VAL A 143 7.02 7.61 -1.48
C VAL A 143 6.54 6.60 -0.44
N LEU A 144 5.57 6.98 0.39
CA LEU A 144 4.94 6.08 1.36
C LEU A 144 4.22 4.92 0.64
N LEU A 145 3.43 5.22 -0.40
CA LEU A 145 2.76 4.20 -1.20
C LEU A 145 3.78 3.19 -1.81
N ALA A 146 4.80 3.70 -2.50
CA ALA A 146 5.81 2.89 -3.17
C ALA A 146 6.65 2.06 -2.17
N CYS A 147 7.05 2.62 -1.02
CA CYS A 147 7.79 1.88 0.00
C CYS A 147 6.95 0.79 0.66
N GLY A 148 5.66 1.04 0.91
CA GLY A 148 4.74 0.02 1.40
C GLY A 148 4.58 -1.13 0.41
N ILE A 149 4.33 -0.79 -0.86
CA ILE A 149 4.22 -1.76 -1.97
C ILE A 149 5.50 -2.58 -2.15
N LEU A 150 6.68 -1.96 -1.99
CA LEU A 150 7.98 -2.64 -2.04
C LEU A 150 8.14 -3.66 -0.90
N MET A 151 7.78 -3.30 0.33
CA MET A 151 7.79 -4.23 1.47
C MET A 151 6.82 -5.40 1.29
N MET A 152 5.60 -5.15 0.79
CA MET A 152 4.63 -6.20 0.49
C MET A 152 5.12 -7.13 -0.63
N ARG A 153 5.75 -6.59 -1.67
CA ARG A 153 6.34 -7.38 -2.76
C ARG A 153 7.46 -8.30 -2.25
N ASP A 154 8.35 -7.80 -1.39
CA ASP A 154 9.44 -8.60 -0.85
C ASP A 154 8.94 -9.69 0.11
N ALA A 155 7.93 -9.38 0.93
CA ALA A 155 7.22 -10.39 1.73
C ALA A 155 6.59 -11.48 0.83
N GLY A 156 6.00 -11.10 -0.30
CA GLY A 156 5.41 -12.03 -1.26
C GLY A 156 6.42 -12.96 -1.92
N ASN A 157 7.60 -12.46 -2.30
CA ASN A 157 8.67 -13.32 -2.83
C ASN A 157 9.13 -14.36 -1.79
N LYS A 158 9.18 -14.00 -0.49
CA LYS A 158 9.52 -14.93 0.60
C LYS A 158 8.45 -15.99 0.82
N VAL A 159 7.18 -15.57 0.80
CA VAL A 159 6.03 -16.47 0.85
C VAL A 159 6.02 -17.47 -0.29
N ASP A 160 6.28 -17.03 -1.53
CA ASP A 160 6.31 -17.90 -2.70
C ASP A 160 7.41 -18.97 -2.57
N ALA A 161 8.59 -18.59 -2.06
CA ALA A 161 9.67 -19.54 -1.76
C ALA A 161 9.25 -20.56 -0.69
N ILE A 162 8.74 -20.11 0.46
CA ILE A 162 8.26 -20.95 1.57
C ILE A 162 7.19 -21.96 1.10
N LEU A 163 6.28 -21.54 0.20
CA LEU A 163 5.21 -22.40 -0.30
C LEU A 163 5.66 -23.36 -1.42
N SER A 164 6.78 -23.06 -2.09
CA SER A 164 7.40 -23.93 -3.11
C SER A 164 8.20 -25.08 -2.46
N GLU A 165 8.56 -24.93 -1.19
CA GLU A 165 9.24 -25.94 -0.39
C GLU A 165 8.26 -26.88 0.34
N ARG A 166 8.79 -27.90 1.01
CA ARG A 166 7.97 -28.81 1.82
C ARG A 166 7.54 -28.11 3.11
N LEU A 167 6.24 -28.02 3.38
CA LEU A 167 5.71 -27.39 4.60
C LEU A 167 6.18 -28.05 5.93
N SER A 168 6.78 -29.25 5.88
CA SER A 168 7.45 -29.90 7.02
C SER A 168 8.82 -29.31 7.34
N GLU A 169 9.43 -28.60 6.39
CA GLU A 169 10.77 -28.01 6.43
C GLU A 169 10.65 -26.46 6.39
N LEU A 170 9.58 -25.93 6.99
CA LEU A 170 9.21 -24.52 6.98
C LEU A 170 10.30 -23.62 7.59
N ASP A 171 10.89 -22.73 6.78
CA ASP A 171 11.79 -21.68 7.29
C ASP A 171 11.01 -20.65 8.13
N GLU A 172 11.00 -20.87 9.47
CA GLU A 172 10.42 -19.93 10.43
C GLU A 172 11.04 -18.53 10.37
N THR A 173 12.29 -18.39 9.93
CA THR A 173 12.99 -17.11 9.82
C THR A 173 12.46 -16.29 8.65
N GLN A 174 12.35 -16.89 7.46
CA GLN A 174 11.72 -16.21 6.31
C GLN A 174 10.23 -15.97 6.55
N LEU A 175 9.53 -16.87 7.23
CA LEU A 175 8.12 -16.67 7.57
C LEU A 175 7.93 -15.48 8.53
N LYS A 176 8.76 -15.40 9.58
CA LYS A 176 8.76 -14.27 10.53
C LYS A 176 9.14 -12.96 9.84
N LEU A 177 10.10 -13.00 8.91
CA LEU A 177 10.53 -11.84 8.13
C LEU A 177 9.42 -11.34 7.20
N ALA A 178 8.74 -12.22 6.47
CA ALA A 178 7.58 -11.88 5.65
C ALA A 178 6.43 -11.29 6.49
N TYR A 179 6.14 -11.88 7.65
CA TYR A 179 5.16 -11.36 8.61
C TYR A 179 5.52 -9.94 9.07
N GLN A 180 6.76 -9.71 9.50
CA GLN A 180 7.22 -8.37 9.92
C GLN A 180 7.15 -7.35 8.78
N LEU A 181 7.56 -7.72 7.56
CA LEU A 181 7.47 -6.86 6.38
C LEU A 181 6.03 -6.39 6.12
N LEU A 182 5.04 -7.28 6.22
CA LEU A 182 3.64 -6.93 6.02
C LEU A 182 3.11 -5.98 7.11
N LEU A 183 3.48 -6.18 8.38
CA LEU A 183 3.09 -5.25 9.46
C LEU A 183 3.73 -3.87 9.31
N HIS A 184 5.00 -3.80 8.90
CA HIS A 184 5.68 -2.54 8.62
C HIS A 184 5.12 -1.85 7.36
N ALA A 185 4.84 -2.60 6.29
CA ALA A 185 4.17 -2.08 5.10
C ALA A 185 2.82 -1.45 5.45
N ALA A 186 1.99 -2.14 6.24
CA ALA A 186 0.72 -1.61 6.73
C ALA A 186 0.90 -0.28 7.48
N GLY A 187 1.93 -0.13 8.31
CA GLY A 187 2.21 1.12 9.03
C GLY A 187 2.69 2.27 8.13
N VAL A 188 3.51 1.97 7.12
CA VAL A 188 3.95 2.93 6.10
C VAL A 188 2.75 3.42 5.27
N LEU A 189 1.91 2.49 4.82
CA LEU A 189 0.71 2.77 4.02
C LEU A 189 -0.36 3.52 4.83
N GLU A 190 -0.54 3.19 6.12
CA GLU A 190 -1.46 3.90 7.01
C GLU A 190 -1.02 5.35 7.24
N ALA A 191 0.29 5.61 7.34
CA ALA A 191 0.83 6.97 7.41
C ALA A 191 0.55 7.78 6.13
N GLY A 192 0.56 7.14 4.96
CA GLY A 192 0.17 7.77 3.69
C GLY A 192 -1.35 8.02 3.59
N ALA A 193 -2.15 7.02 3.99
CA ALA A 193 -3.61 7.08 3.98
C ALA A 193 -4.19 8.14 4.93
N ARG A 194 -3.47 8.50 5.99
CA ARG A 194 -3.87 9.51 7.01
C ARG A 194 -3.13 10.85 6.89
N SER A 195 -2.50 11.14 5.75
CA SER A 195 -1.92 12.48 5.53
C SER A 195 -3.01 13.55 5.65
N ASN A 196 -2.74 14.69 6.29
CA ASN A 196 -3.74 15.76 6.43
C ASN A 196 -4.10 16.43 5.08
N ASP A 197 -3.32 16.16 4.03
CA ASP A 197 -3.36 16.85 2.75
C ASP A 197 -4.13 16.07 1.64
N LEU A 198 -4.94 15.05 1.97
CA LEU A 198 -5.64 14.20 0.98
C LEU A 198 -6.47 14.95 -0.06
N GLU A 199 -6.99 16.13 0.29
CA GLU A 199 -7.81 16.98 -0.59
C GLU A 199 -7.09 17.34 -1.89
N MET A 200 -5.79 17.67 -1.84
CA MET A 200 -5.02 18.01 -3.04
C MET A 200 -4.69 16.78 -3.91
N LEU A 201 -4.78 15.58 -3.33
CA LEU A 201 -4.46 14.30 -3.98
C LEU A 201 -5.67 13.69 -4.69
N LYS A 202 -6.86 14.29 -4.60
CA LYS A 202 -8.10 13.83 -5.28
C LYS A 202 -7.97 13.61 -6.78
N ARG A 203 -7.01 14.28 -7.45
CA ARG A 203 -6.75 14.16 -8.90
C ARG A 203 -5.68 13.12 -9.26
N VAL A 204 -5.11 12.42 -8.28
CA VAL A 204 -4.08 11.38 -8.45
C VAL A 204 -4.75 10.03 -8.17
N PRO A 205 -5.04 9.18 -9.16
CA PRO A 205 -5.90 8.01 -8.98
C PRO A 205 -5.47 7.07 -7.85
N ASP A 206 -4.19 6.71 -7.77
CA ASP A 206 -3.64 5.82 -6.74
C ASP A 206 -3.41 6.47 -5.36
N LEU A 207 -3.64 7.78 -5.21
CA LEU A 207 -3.63 8.50 -3.93
C LEU A 207 -4.99 9.13 -3.56
N ALA A 208 -6.01 9.01 -4.42
CA ALA A 208 -7.27 9.75 -4.31
C ALA A 208 -8.01 9.44 -2.99
N ALA A 209 -8.05 10.44 -2.11
CA ALA A 209 -8.59 10.35 -0.75
C ALA A 209 -7.97 9.21 0.10
N GLY A 210 -6.71 8.82 -0.18
CA GLY A 210 -5.99 7.78 0.57
C GLY A 210 -6.55 6.36 0.42
N ARG A 211 -7.59 6.17 -0.43
CA ARG A 211 -8.38 4.92 -0.49
C ARG A 211 -7.60 3.73 -1.02
N PHE A 212 -6.70 3.91 -1.99
CA PHE A 212 -5.84 2.83 -2.45
C PHE A 212 -4.80 2.44 -1.39
N PRO A 213 -3.99 3.36 -0.80
CA PRO A 213 -3.17 3.06 0.37
C PRO A 213 -3.94 2.34 1.48
N GLN A 214 -5.16 2.78 1.81
CA GLN A 214 -6.01 2.14 2.82
C GLN A 214 -6.42 0.71 2.44
N LEU A 215 -6.78 0.45 1.19
CA LEU A 215 -7.02 -0.91 0.69
C LEU A 215 -5.77 -1.78 0.86
N LEU A 216 -4.57 -1.24 0.58
CA LEU A 216 -3.32 -1.97 0.75
C LEU A 216 -3.00 -2.26 2.23
N VAL A 217 -3.34 -1.36 3.17
CA VAL A 217 -3.27 -1.63 4.62
C VAL A 217 -4.11 -2.86 5.00
N TRP A 218 -5.36 -2.93 4.51
CA TRP A 218 -6.24 -4.05 4.82
C TRP A 218 -5.71 -5.38 4.24
N ILE A 219 -5.20 -5.36 3.01
CA ILE A 219 -4.57 -6.52 2.37
C ILE A 219 -3.32 -6.96 3.14
N ALA A 220 -2.42 -6.04 3.49
CA ALA A 220 -1.19 -6.34 4.24
C ALA A 220 -1.47 -7.00 5.59
N LEU A 221 -2.49 -6.51 6.31
CA LEU A 221 -2.91 -7.11 7.58
C LEU A 221 -3.58 -8.48 7.36
N ALA A 222 -4.41 -8.64 6.34
CA ALA A 222 -5.01 -9.94 6.02
C ALA A 222 -3.92 -10.97 5.71
N GLU A 223 -2.99 -10.65 4.82
CA GLU A 223 -1.86 -11.52 4.46
C GLU A 223 -0.95 -11.83 5.66
N ALA A 224 -0.67 -10.85 6.53
CA ALA A 224 0.07 -11.11 7.77
C ALA A 224 -0.67 -12.09 8.68
N GLN A 225 -1.99 -12.00 8.76
CA GLN A 225 -2.84 -12.89 9.57
C GLN A 225 -2.91 -14.30 8.96
N GLU A 226 -2.87 -14.43 7.63
CA GLU A 226 -2.72 -15.71 6.91
C GLU A 226 -1.39 -16.39 7.27
N LEU A 227 -0.27 -15.66 7.44
CA LEU A 227 1.01 -16.25 7.86
C LEU A 227 0.97 -16.79 9.30
N VAL A 228 0.15 -16.20 10.18
CA VAL A 228 -0.09 -16.75 11.53
C VAL A 228 -0.87 -18.06 11.45
N VAL A 229 -1.85 -18.17 10.53
CA VAL A 229 -2.57 -19.42 10.25
C VAL A 229 -1.62 -20.46 9.67
N LEU A 230 -0.78 -20.09 8.69
CA LEU A 230 0.23 -20.98 8.10
C LEU A 230 1.18 -21.53 9.17
N ARG A 231 1.69 -20.69 10.07
CA ARG A 231 2.51 -21.13 11.21
C ARG A 231 1.75 -22.04 12.18
N GLY A 232 0.46 -21.79 12.39
CA GLY A 232 -0.35 -22.57 13.31
C GLY A 232 -0.67 -23.98 12.81
N VAL A 233 -0.84 -24.17 11.50
CA VAL A 233 -1.08 -25.50 10.89
C VAL A 233 0.18 -26.35 10.69
N THR A 234 1.37 -25.76 10.80
CA THR A 234 2.67 -26.47 10.68
C THR A 234 3.27 -26.86 12.04
N ARG A 235 2.58 -26.59 13.15
CA ARG A 235 2.97 -27.08 14.48
C ARG A 235 2.58 -28.54 14.67
N GLU A 236 3.32 -29.24 15.52
CA GLU A 236 3.00 -30.61 15.97
C GLU A 236 1.57 -30.73 16.54
N VAL A 237 1.13 -29.71 17.29
CA VAL A 237 -0.24 -29.60 17.83
C VAL A 237 -0.87 -28.30 17.33
N ALA A 238 -1.89 -28.45 16.47
CA ALA A 238 -2.69 -27.35 15.94
C ALA A 238 -3.92 -27.08 16.81
N ASP A 239 -4.05 -25.84 17.31
CA ASP A 239 -5.29 -25.36 17.92
C ASP A 239 -6.27 -24.92 16.82
N TYR A 240 -7.13 -25.84 16.40
CA TYR A 240 -8.13 -25.55 15.36
C TYR A 240 -9.19 -24.54 15.83
N THR A 241 -9.43 -24.39 17.14
CA THR A 241 -10.34 -23.35 17.64
C THR A 241 -9.75 -21.96 17.41
N LEU A 242 -8.45 -21.78 17.69
CA LEU A 242 -7.74 -20.56 17.35
C LEU A 242 -7.73 -20.31 15.84
N LEU A 243 -7.33 -21.30 15.03
CA LEU A 243 -7.24 -21.19 13.57
C LEU A 243 -8.58 -20.81 12.91
N ALA A 244 -9.70 -21.31 13.45
CA ALA A 244 -11.03 -20.89 13.03
C ALA A 244 -11.27 -19.39 13.25
N LYS A 245 -10.98 -18.87 14.46
CA LYS A 245 -11.17 -17.46 14.82
C LYS A 245 -10.28 -16.51 14.01
N LEU A 246 -9.03 -16.92 13.74
CA LEU A 246 -8.12 -16.18 12.87
C LEU A 246 -8.62 -16.16 11.42
N SER A 247 -9.20 -17.27 10.94
CA SER A 247 -9.78 -17.35 9.59
C SER A 247 -11.05 -16.50 9.43
N VAL A 248 -11.86 -16.33 10.50
CA VAL A 248 -12.97 -15.35 10.48
C VAL A 248 -12.44 -13.93 10.34
N ASP A 249 -11.37 -13.56 11.06
CA ASP A 249 -10.75 -12.23 10.94
C ASP A 249 -10.21 -11.97 9.53
N ILE A 250 -9.53 -12.96 8.93
CA ILE A 250 -9.03 -12.86 7.54
C ILE A 250 -10.20 -12.67 6.56
N SER A 251 -11.27 -13.45 6.67
CA SER A 251 -12.48 -13.30 5.85
C SER A 251 -13.09 -11.90 5.98
N ALA A 252 -13.28 -11.43 7.21
CA ALA A 252 -13.82 -10.09 7.49
C ALA A 252 -12.94 -8.97 6.91
N ARG A 253 -11.60 -9.11 6.97
CA ARG A 253 -10.65 -8.17 6.34
C ARG A 253 -10.82 -8.15 4.83
N TYR A 254 -10.88 -9.31 4.17
CA TYR A 254 -11.08 -9.37 2.72
C TYR A 254 -12.46 -8.88 2.27
N LYS A 255 -13.49 -9.00 3.13
CA LYS A 255 -14.80 -8.39 2.90
C LYS A 255 -14.71 -6.87 2.82
N GLU A 256 -13.98 -6.23 3.73
CA GLU A 256 -13.76 -4.77 3.69
C GLU A 256 -12.83 -4.39 2.52
N CYS A 257 -11.81 -5.20 2.19
CA CYS A 257 -11.01 -5.02 0.98
C CYS A 257 -11.89 -5.03 -0.28
N MET A 258 -12.78 -6.02 -0.41
CA MET A 258 -13.70 -6.16 -1.54
C MET A 258 -14.66 -4.97 -1.64
N LYS A 259 -15.18 -4.49 -0.51
CA LYS A 259 -16.02 -3.28 -0.44
C LYS A 259 -15.26 -2.03 -0.90
N ILE A 260 -14.05 -1.79 -0.40
CA ILE A 260 -13.22 -0.65 -0.83
C ILE A 260 -12.87 -0.78 -2.33
N ALA A 261 -12.42 -1.96 -2.78
CA ALA A 261 -12.12 -2.23 -4.18
C ALA A 261 -13.32 -2.00 -5.10
N SER A 262 -14.53 -2.42 -4.70
CA SER A 262 -15.77 -2.26 -5.48
C SER A 262 -16.33 -0.83 -5.49
N MET A 263 -15.78 0.08 -4.67
CA MET A 263 -16.05 1.52 -4.75
C MET A 263 -14.96 2.28 -5.51
N LEU A 264 -13.71 1.79 -5.45
CA LEU A 264 -12.53 2.49 -5.96
C LEU A 264 -12.11 2.07 -7.37
N LEU A 265 -12.26 0.78 -7.70
CA LEU A 265 -11.62 0.15 -8.85
C LEU A 265 -12.60 -0.24 -9.97
N THR A 266 -13.91 -0.11 -9.75
CA THR A 266 -14.99 -0.58 -10.64
C THR A 266 -14.94 -0.03 -12.07
N TYR A 267 -14.38 1.17 -12.26
CA TYR A 267 -14.20 1.80 -13.57
C TYR A 267 -12.73 1.80 -14.05
N SER A 268 -11.81 1.20 -13.30
CA SER A 268 -10.41 1.11 -13.73
C SER A 268 -10.24 -0.02 -14.73
N THR A 269 -9.69 0.31 -15.90
CA THR A 269 -9.29 -0.65 -16.93
C THR A 269 -7.92 -1.27 -16.66
N SER A 270 -7.25 -0.92 -15.56
CA SER A 270 -5.93 -1.45 -15.23
C SER A 270 -5.98 -2.92 -14.85
N ILE A 271 -5.04 -3.69 -15.41
CA ILE A 271 -4.80 -5.10 -15.06
C ILE A 271 -4.56 -5.24 -13.55
N THR A 272 -3.84 -4.29 -12.94
CA THR A 272 -3.61 -4.25 -11.49
C THR A 272 -4.91 -4.11 -10.72
N ALA A 273 -5.76 -3.15 -11.09
CA ALA A 273 -7.02 -2.89 -10.39
C ALA A 273 -7.96 -4.11 -10.46
N GLU A 274 -8.06 -4.75 -11.62
CA GLU A 274 -8.85 -5.95 -11.81
C GLU A 274 -8.29 -7.15 -11.03
N ARG A 275 -6.96 -7.31 -10.97
CA ARG A 275 -6.32 -8.34 -10.12
C ARG A 275 -6.64 -8.14 -8.65
N VAL A 276 -6.53 -6.92 -8.12
CA VAL A 276 -6.87 -6.59 -6.72
C VAL A 276 -8.34 -6.92 -6.43
N ARG A 277 -9.25 -6.56 -7.34
CA ARG A 277 -10.69 -6.82 -7.21
C ARG A 277 -11.01 -8.32 -7.19
N LEU A 278 -10.49 -9.07 -8.16
CA LEU A 278 -10.65 -10.54 -8.24
C LEU A 278 -10.02 -11.24 -7.02
N TYR A 279 -8.85 -10.77 -6.57
CA TYR A 279 -8.15 -11.30 -5.41
C TYR A 279 -9.00 -11.22 -4.14
N CYS A 280 -9.50 -10.02 -3.80
CA CYS A 280 -10.33 -9.83 -2.62
C CYS A 280 -11.64 -10.62 -2.71
N ALA A 281 -12.21 -10.73 -3.92
CA ALA A 281 -13.47 -11.43 -4.16
C ALA A 281 -13.37 -12.96 -3.99
N TYR A 282 -12.25 -13.62 -4.34
CA TYR A 282 -12.07 -15.05 -4.05
C TYR A 282 -11.63 -15.30 -2.59
N LYS A 283 -10.90 -14.35 -2.01
CA LYS A 283 -10.28 -14.51 -0.68
C LYS A 283 -11.26 -14.50 0.49
N GLU A 284 -12.30 -13.67 0.44
CA GLU A 284 -13.36 -13.62 1.46
C GLU A 284 -14.07 -14.98 1.63
N PRO A 285 -14.65 -15.60 0.58
CA PRO A 285 -15.32 -16.88 0.73
C PRO A 285 -14.34 -18.04 0.97
N TYR A 286 -13.11 -17.97 0.46
CA TYR A 286 -12.05 -18.94 0.78
C TYR A 286 -11.81 -19.02 2.29
N TYR A 287 -11.58 -17.89 2.97
CA TYR A 287 -11.33 -17.91 4.41
C TYR A 287 -12.58 -18.16 5.26
N GLN A 288 -13.78 -17.87 4.71
CA GLN A 288 -15.03 -18.33 5.31
C GLN A 288 -15.16 -19.87 5.26
N ALA A 289 -14.77 -20.52 4.15
CA ALA A 289 -14.71 -21.97 4.04
C ALA A 289 -13.66 -22.55 5.00
N MET A 290 -12.43 -21.99 5.03
CA MET A 290 -11.36 -22.46 5.92
C MET A 290 -11.70 -22.29 7.41
N SER A 291 -12.36 -21.19 7.79
CA SER A 291 -12.87 -21.03 9.15
C SER A 291 -13.87 -22.11 9.53
N THR A 292 -14.76 -22.47 8.60
CA THR A 292 -15.77 -23.52 8.81
C THR A 292 -15.11 -24.90 8.90
N TYR A 293 -14.10 -25.17 8.06
CA TYR A 293 -13.28 -26.38 8.16
C TYR A 293 -12.59 -26.51 9.53
N PHE A 294 -11.94 -25.44 10.02
CA PHE A 294 -11.27 -25.48 11.32
C PHE A 294 -12.26 -25.64 12.50
N GLN A 295 -13.49 -25.14 12.39
CA GLN A 295 -14.55 -25.45 13.35
C GLN A 295 -14.94 -26.94 13.33
N GLY A 296 -14.91 -27.57 12.14
CA GLY A 296 -15.06 -29.02 12.01
C GLY A 296 -13.89 -29.78 12.66
N ALA A 297 -12.65 -29.44 12.32
CA ALA A 297 -11.45 -30.07 12.86
C ALA A 297 -11.32 -29.92 14.39
N ALA A 298 -11.72 -28.77 14.96
CA ALA A 298 -11.78 -28.57 16.42
C ALA A 298 -12.81 -29.48 17.11
N CYS A 299 -13.90 -29.84 16.42
CA CYS A 299 -14.86 -30.82 16.90
C CYS A 299 -14.32 -32.26 16.74
N MET A 300 -13.60 -32.57 15.65
CA MET A 300 -12.95 -33.88 15.47
C MET A 300 -11.99 -34.23 16.62
N GLN A 301 -11.19 -33.25 17.08
CA GLN A 301 -10.19 -33.42 18.14
C GLN A 301 -10.75 -33.84 19.51
N LYS A 302 -12.06 -33.72 19.75
CA LYS A 302 -12.67 -34.06 21.05
C LYS A 302 -13.11 -35.52 21.16
N GLU A 303 -13.16 -36.23 20.04
CA GLU A 303 -13.43 -37.67 19.94
C GLU A 303 -14.74 -38.19 20.59
N ASP A 304 -15.66 -37.29 20.98
CA ASP A 304 -16.99 -37.63 21.47
C ASP A 304 -18.06 -37.61 20.36
N ALA A 305 -19.14 -38.37 20.56
CA ALA A 305 -20.20 -38.53 19.57
C ALA A 305 -20.88 -37.21 19.17
N ARG A 306 -21.11 -36.29 20.11
CA ARG A 306 -21.77 -35.00 19.86
C ARG A 306 -20.90 -34.11 18.97
N ASN A 307 -19.60 -34.09 19.21
CA ASN A 307 -18.66 -33.32 18.41
C ASN A 307 -18.33 -34.02 17.07
N CYS A 308 -18.41 -35.35 16.96
CA CYS A 308 -18.31 -36.05 15.67
C CYS A 308 -19.40 -35.59 14.69
N VAL A 309 -20.66 -35.55 15.15
CA VAL A 309 -21.81 -35.01 14.40
C VAL A 309 -21.58 -33.57 13.96
N GLN A 310 -21.11 -32.73 14.91
CA GLN A 310 -20.84 -31.32 14.65
C GLN A 310 -19.69 -31.12 13.64
N ALA A 311 -18.70 -32.02 13.65
CA ALA A 311 -17.64 -32.04 12.66
C ALA A 311 -18.18 -32.38 11.26
N VAL A 312 -19.05 -33.39 11.11
CA VAL A 312 -19.71 -33.67 9.80
C VAL A 312 -20.46 -32.44 9.29
N ALA A 313 -21.28 -31.80 10.13
CA ALA A 313 -22.06 -30.64 9.74
C ALA A 313 -21.17 -29.46 9.26
N ASN A 314 -20.08 -29.18 9.99
CA ASN A 314 -19.12 -28.14 9.64
C ASN A 314 -18.31 -28.48 8.39
N LEU A 315 -17.86 -29.73 8.23
CA LEU A 315 -17.07 -30.15 7.07
C LEU A 315 -17.91 -30.21 5.78
N LYS A 316 -19.17 -30.67 5.84
CA LYS A 316 -20.12 -30.57 4.71
C LYS A 316 -20.34 -29.11 4.31
N LYS A 317 -20.58 -28.22 5.28
CA LYS A 317 -20.72 -26.78 5.03
C LYS A 317 -19.43 -26.17 4.45
N ALA A 318 -18.25 -26.58 4.93
CA ALA A 318 -16.97 -26.13 4.41
C ALA A 318 -16.77 -26.56 2.94
N SER A 319 -17.13 -27.80 2.59
CA SER A 319 -17.08 -28.30 1.20
C SER A 319 -17.95 -27.46 0.26
N VAL A 320 -19.23 -27.26 0.62
CA VAL A 320 -20.18 -26.45 -0.17
C VAL A 320 -19.70 -25.00 -0.33
N LEU A 321 -19.13 -24.41 0.72
CA LEU A 321 -18.52 -23.08 0.63
C LEU A 321 -17.30 -23.08 -0.31
N PHE A 322 -16.45 -24.11 -0.25
CA PHE A 322 -15.23 -24.21 -1.06
C PHE A 322 -15.53 -24.45 -2.55
N GLU A 323 -16.56 -25.23 -2.88
CA GLU A 323 -17.07 -25.40 -4.24
C GLU A 323 -17.47 -24.06 -4.89
N ALA A 324 -18.12 -23.18 -4.12
CA ALA A 324 -18.47 -21.84 -4.56
C ALA A 324 -17.25 -20.90 -4.78
N VAL A 325 -16.09 -21.20 -4.18
CA VAL A 325 -14.84 -20.44 -4.39
C VAL A 325 -14.18 -20.80 -5.71
N GLY A 326 -14.28 -22.06 -6.16
CA GLY A 326 -13.57 -22.55 -7.37
C GLY A 326 -13.77 -21.70 -8.63
N PRO A 327 -14.99 -21.22 -8.97
CA PRO A 327 -15.19 -20.31 -10.10
C PRO A 327 -14.57 -18.92 -9.92
N LEU A 328 -14.40 -18.44 -8.69
CA LEU A 328 -13.78 -17.15 -8.38
C LEU A 328 -12.25 -17.23 -8.47
N GLU A 329 -11.69 -18.32 -7.96
CA GLU A 329 -10.25 -18.62 -8.04
C GLU A 329 -9.82 -18.77 -9.51
N LYS A 330 -10.51 -19.59 -10.32
CA LYS A 330 -10.21 -19.72 -11.77
C LYS A 330 -10.27 -18.41 -12.55
N ARG A 331 -11.16 -17.48 -12.18
CA ARG A 331 -11.22 -16.13 -12.77
C ARG A 331 -9.99 -15.30 -12.42
N TYR A 332 -9.55 -15.38 -11.17
CA TYR A 332 -8.32 -14.74 -10.72
C TYR A 332 -7.08 -15.35 -11.42
N GLU A 333 -6.97 -16.69 -11.43
CA GLU A 333 -5.89 -17.41 -12.12
C GLU A 333 -5.79 -17.04 -13.60
N GLY A 334 -6.90 -17.07 -14.34
CA GLY A 334 -6.93 -16.71 -15.76
C GLY A 334 -6.44 -15.28 -16.04
N LYS A 335 -6.63 -14.35 -15.09
CA LYS A 335 -6.14 -12.96 -15.19
C LYS A 335 -4.66 -12.81 -14.79
N MET A 336 -4.15 -13.69 -13.93
CA MET A 336 -2.74 -13.76 -13.56
C MET A 336 -1.92 -14.47 -14.64
N ALA A 337 -2.39 -15.60 -15.17
CA ALA A 337 -1.70 -16.41 -16.18
C ALA A 337 -1.52 -15.72 -17.54
N ALA A 338 -2.27 -14.64 -17.81
CA ALA A 338 -2.07 -13.75 -18.93
C ALA A 338 -0.74 -12.95 -18.87
N ASP A 339 -0.03 -13.02 -17.75
CA ASP A 339 1.22 -12.33 -17.48
C ASP A 339 2.36 -13.33 -17.26
N LYS A 340 3.44 -13.13 -18.03
CA LYS A 340 4.56 -14.06 -18.08
C LYS A 340 5.34 -14.08 -16.77
N GLU A 341 5.38 -12.98 -16.01
CA GLU A 341 6.10 -12.89 -14.74
C GLU A 341 5.37 -13.59 -13.58
N GLU A 342 4.10 -13.95 -13.76
CA GLU A 342 3.21 -14.53 -12.74
C GLU A 342 2.86 -16.00 -13.02
N LYS A 343 3.26 -16.56 -14.17
CA LYS A 343 2.80 -17.89 -14.62
C LYS A 343 3.18 -19.03 -13.67
N GLU A 344 4.44 -19.10 -13.23
CA GLU A 344 4.92 -20.12 -12.28
C GLU A 344 4.17 -20.02 -10.94
N ARG A 345 3.88 -18.78 -10.54
CA ARG A 345 3.15 -18.47 -9.32
C ARG A 345 1.69 -18.93 -9.39
N VAL A 346 1.01 -18.78 -10.54
CA VAL A 346 -0.36 -19.32 -10.69
C VAL A 346 -0.39 -20.81 -10.35
N THR A 347 0.53 -21.62 -10.90
CA THR A 347 0.62 -23.07 -10.61
C THR A 347 0.82 -23.38 -9.12
N LEU A 348 1.61 -22.57 -8.41
CA LEU A 348 1.78 -22.68 -6.96
C LEU A 348 0.46 -22.41 -6.22
N LEU A 349 -0.32 -21.43 -6.66
CA LEU A 349 -1.61 -21.11 -6.06
C LEU A 349 -2.67 -22.18 -6.31
N SER A 350 -2.77 -22.69 -7.55
CA SER A 350 -3.66 -23.83 -7.87
C SER A 350 -3.36 -25.02 -6.96
N THR A 351 -2.08 -25.31 -6.73
CA THR A 351 -1.64 -26.42 -5.88
C THR A 351 -2.04 -26.23 -4.42
N VAL A 352 -1.92 -25.01 -3.87
CA VAL A 352 -2.38 -24.68 -2.51
C VAL A 352 -3.91 -24.76 -2.40
N PHE A 353 -4.65 -24.33 -3.42
CA PHE A 353 -6.11 -24.40 -3.46
C PHE A 353 -6.58 -25.86 -3.50
N LEU A 354 -6.06 -26.66 -4.44
CA LEU A 354 -6.36 -28.10 -4.57
C LEU A 354 -6.02 -28.89 -3.30
N ARG A 355 -4.88 -28.61 -2.67
CA ARG A 355 -4.51 -29.26 -1.39
C ARG A 355 -5.53 -28.95 -0.28
N SER A 356 -6.07 -27.73 -0.25
CA SER A 356 -7.09 -27.34 0.72
C SER A 356 -8.41 -28.09 0.48
N GLN A 357 -8.82 -28.21 -0.79
CA GLN A 357 -9.99 -29.00 -1.19
C GLN A 357 -9.85 -30.49 -0.81
N GLN A 358 -8.68 -31.08 -1.10
CA GLN A 358 -8.38 -32.48 -0.78
C GLN A 358 -8.43 -32.77 0.72
N ILE A 359 -7.93 -31.86 1.56
CA ILE A 359 -7.99 -31.98 3.02
C ILE A 359 -9.44 -31.94 3.51
N ILE A 360 -10.25 -30.98 3.02
CA ILE A 360 -11.67 -30.88 3.39
C ILE A 360 -12.44 -32.16 3.02
N SER A 361 -12.25 -32.69 1.81
CA SER A 361 -12.88 -33.94 1.36
C SER A 361 -12.45 -35.12 2.24
N ARG A 362 -11.14 -35.34 2.39
CA ARG A 362 -10.59 -36.45 3.19
C ARG A 362 -11.13 -36.44 4.62
N ASP A 363 -11.15 -35.28 5.27
CA ASP A 363 -11.58 -35.18 6.65
C ASP A 363 -13.11 -35.34 6.77
N LEU A 364 -13.87 -34.86 5.78
CA LEU A 364 -15.30 -35.14 5.69
C LEU A 364 -15.59 -36.64 5.54
N ASP A 365 -14.84 -37.36 4.70
CA ASP A 365 -15.00 -38.79 4.48
C ASP A 365 -14.68 -39.57 5.78
N ILE A 366 -13.56 -39.25 6.44
CA ILE A 366 -13.17 -39.84 7.73
C ILE A 366 -14.25 -39.65 8.79
N VAL A 367 -14.78 -38.44 8.95
CA VAL A 367 -15.77 -38.17 10.01
C VAL A 367 -17.15 -38.72 9.63
N THR A 368 -17.54 -38.72 8.36
CA THR A 368 -18.81 -39.33 7.92
C THR A 368 -18.80 -40.84 8.22
N HIS A 369 -17.73 -41.56 7.87
CA HIS A 369 -17.57 -42.97 8.23
C HIS A 369 -17.56 -43.21 9.76
N ARG A 370 -17.04 -42.28 10.56
CA ARG A 370 -17.14 -42.34 12.04
C ARG A 370 -18.55 -42.03 12.56
N ASN A 371 -19.36 -41.29 11.81
CA ASN A 371 -20.64 -40.73 12.26
C ASN A 371 -21.86 -41.54 11.82
N ASP A 372 -21.77 -42.36 10.78
CA ASP A 372 -22.87 -43.21 10.24
C ASP A 372 -23.34 -44.33 11.21
N SER A 373 -23.11 -44.13 12.52
CA SER A 373 -23.57 -44.94 13.64
C SER A 373 -24.43 -44.16 14.66
N VAL A 374 -24.56 -42.81 14.57
CA VAL A 374 -25.07 -41.96 15.68
C VAL A 374 -26.13 -40.90 15.27
N TYR A 375 -25.98 -39.60 15.61
CA TYR A 375 -27.10 -38.64 15.79
C TYR A 375 -26.92 -37.28 15.07
N TYR A 376 -27.65 -36.23 15.51
CA TYR A 376 -27.72 -34.89 14.89
C TYR A 376 -27.84 -33.74 15.92
N GLU A 377 -27.04 -32.67 15.78
CA GLU A 377 -27.17 -31.38 16.50
C GLU A 377 -26.62 -30.19 15.64
N PRO A 378 -27.05 -28.93 15.90
CA PRO A 378 -26.68 -27.74 15.08
C PRO A 378 -25.48 -26.91 15.59
N ALA A 379 -24.84 -26.19 14.66
CA ALA A 379 -23.56 -25.48 14.86
C ALA A 379 -23.62 -24.19 15.71
N THR A 380 -22.62 -24.03 16.59
CA THR A 380 -22.34 -22.80 17.35
C THR A 380 -21.55 -21.77 16.53
N VAL A 381 -21.82 -20.47 16.74
CA VAL A 381 -21.15 -19.36 16.03
C VAL A 381 -19.72 -19.13 16.54
N CYS A 382 -18.77 -18.91 15.62
CA CYS A 382 -17.36 -18.62 15.93
C CYS A 382 -17.06 -17.10 15.85
N ASN A 383 -16.43 -16.56 16.89
CA ASN A 383 -16.06 -15.14 16.96
C ASN A 383 -14.69 -14.86 16.32
N ALA A 384 -14.54 -13.73 15.64
CA ALA A 384 -13.24 -13.32 15.07
C ALA A 384 -12.18 -13.07 16.16
N LEU A 385 -10.92 -13.38 15.84
CA LEU A 385 -9.75 -12.97 16.64
C LEU A 385 -8.67 -12.43 15.70
N SER A 386 -8.15 -11.25 16.02
CA SER A 386 -7.04 -10.65 15.28
C SER A 386 -5.78 -10.55 16.13
N LEU A 387 -4.66 -11.01 15.56
CA LEU A 387 -3.32 -10.95 16.14
C LEU A 387 -2.39 -9.99 15.38
N VAL A 388 -2.91 -9.28 14.38
CA VAL A 388 -2.18 -8.34 13.54
C VAL A 388 -2.61 -6.89 13.76
N LYS A 389 -1.64 -5.99 13.85
CA LYS A 389 -1.81 -4.53 13.88
C LYS A 389 -0.69 -3.86 13.10
N PRO A 390 -0.91 -2.72 12.43
CA PRO A 390 0.15 -1.99 11.75
C PRO A 390 1.30 -1.65 12.69
N THR A 391 2.55 -1.87 12.26
CA THR A 391 3.72 -1.38 12.99
C THR A 391 3.89 0.10 12.69
N LYS A 392 3.51 0.96 13.64
CA LYS A 392 3.48 2.41 13.48
C LYS A 392 4.81 2.96 12.96
N LEU A 393 4.77 3.68 11.85
CA LEU A 393 5.92 4.44 11.33
C LEU A 393 6.37 5.49 12.38
N PRO A 394 7.68 5.65 12.64
CA PRO A 394 8.18 6.72 13.50
C PRO A 394 7.70 8.10 13.04
N ALA A 395 7.50 9.02 13.99
CA ALA A 395 7.10 10.38 13.68
C ALA A 395 8.18 11.08 12.84
N VAL A 396 7.87 11.44 11.61
CA VAL A 396 8.75 12.18 10.70
C VAL A 396 8.71 13.66 11.09
N THR A 397 9.79 14.21 11.63
CA THR A 397 9.99 15.66 11.82
C THR A 397 10.75 16.26 10.64
N THR A 398 10.74 17.58 10.48
CA THR A 398 11.57 18.25 9.47
C THR A 398 13.06 18.18 9.83
N SER A 399 13.92 17.95 8.83
CA SER A 399 15.38 17.89 8.99
C SER A 399 15.97 19.22 9.47
N ASP A 400 17.00 19.16 10.33
CA ASP A 400 17.68 20.36 10.85
C ASP A 400 18.43 21.15 9.75
N LEU A 401 18.67 20.56 8.57
CA LEU A 401 19.14 21.29 7.38
C LEU A 401 18.20 22.44 6.97
N TRP A 402 16.92 22.38 7.34
CA TRP A 402 15.96 23.47 7.12
C TRP A 402 16.05 24.61 8.13
N ARG A 403 16.85 24.44 9.20
CA ARG A 403 17.21 25.50 10.16
C ARG A 403 18.45 26.28 9.72
N ASP A 404 19.21 25.78 8.74
CA ASP A 404 20.34 26.49 8.15
C ASP A 404 19.85 27.75 7.43
N GLY A 405 20.45 28.91 7.76
CA GLY A 405 20.12 30.20 7.19
C GLY A 405 20.35 30.32 5.68
N GLU A 406 21.21 29.47 5.09
CA GLU A 406 21.37 29.37 3.65
C GLU A 406 20.14 28.72 3.01
N VAL A 407 19.84 27.47 3.38
CA VAL A 407 18.71 26.69 2.86
C VAL A 407 17.39 27.40 3.10
N ALA A 408 17.21 27.96 4.31
CA ALA A 408 16.00 28.65 4.71
C ALA A 408 15.66 29.85 3.80
N ASN A 409 16.65 30.59 3.30
CA ASN A 409 16.42 31.85 2.60
C ASN A 409 16.42 31.76 1.07
N CYS A 410 16.89 30.66 0.48
CA CYS A 410 16.97 30.52 -0.99
C CYS A 410 15.64 30.15 -1.66
N LEU A 411 14.75 29.44 -0.97
CA LEU A 411 13.48 28.95 -1.54
C LEU A 411 12.33 29.97 -1.47
N LYS A 412 12.64 31.27 -1.30
CA LYS A 412 11.67 32.35 -1.48
C LYS A 412 11.42 32.53 -2.97
N PRO A 413 10.15 32.47 -3.47
CA PRO A 413 9.87 32.76 -4.86
C PRO A 413 10.38 34.16 -5.21
N THR A 414 11.23 34.26 -6.23
CA THR A 414 11.62 35.56 -6.78
C THR A 414 10.36 36.21 -7.32
N ALA A 415 9.88 37.27 -6.68
CA ALA A 415 8.81 38.08 -7.24
C ALA A 415 9.32 38.63 -8.57
N VAL A 416 8.71 38.18 -9.67
CA VAL A 416 8.95 38.78 -10.99
C VAL A 416 8.33 40.18 -10.92
N VAL A 417 9.17 41.16 -10.59
CA VAL A 417 8.81 42.56 -10.77
C VAL A 417 8.64 42.74 -12.27
N ALA A 418 7.39 42.84 -12.71
CA ALA A 418 7.07 43.30 -14.05
C ALA A 418 7.59 44.74 -14.13
N SER A 419 8.73 44.92 -14.80
CA SER A 419 9.28 46.24 -15.06
C SER A 419 8.38 46.92 -16.09
N ASP A 420 7.64 47.94 -15.66
CA ASP A 420 6.92 48.83 -16.57
C ASP A 420 7.89 49.38 -17.61
N ALA A 421 7.62 49.06 -18.87
CA ALA A 421 8.23 49.66 -20.04
C ALA A 421 7.12 50.18 -20.94
N THR A 422 6.63 51.38 -20.60
CA THR A 422 5.73 52.14 -21.46
C THR A 422 6.41 52.44 -22.79
N THR A 423 5.79 52.02 -23.89
CA THR A 423 5.97 52.71 -25.17
C THR A 423 4.68 52.60 -25.97
N GLU A 424 4.03 53.73 -26.18
CA GLU A 424 2.83 53.82 -26.99
C GLU A 424 3.21 53.69 -28.48
N ASN A 425 2.41 52.94 -29.25
CA ASN A 425 1.87 53.53 -30.47
C ASN A 425 0.59 52.83 -30.94
N GLN A 426 -0.30 53.64 -31.53
CA GLN A 426 -1.66 53.27 -31.88
C GLN A 426 -1.74 52.64 -33.28
N GLN A 427 -2.68 51.71 -33.52
CA GLN A 427 -3.68 51.90 -34.60
C GLN A 427 -4.89 50.94 -34.51
N GLN A 428 -6.04 51.58 -34.27
CA GLN A 428 -7.45 51.26 -34.58
C GLN A 428 -7.87 49.90 -35.17
N GLY A 429 -8.95 49.34 -34.60
CA GLY A 429 -9.77 48.28 -35.20
C GLY A 429 -11.06 47.96 -34.40
N ASN A 430 -12.19 48.58 -34.76
CA ASN A 430 -13.55 48.27 -34.28
C ASN A 430 -13.95 46.79 -34.59
N SER A 431 -14.92 46.09 -33.97
CA SER A 431 -16.10 46.47 -33.15
C SER A 431 -16.71 45.27 -32.38
N ARG A 432 -17.31 45.56 -31.21
CA ARG A 432 -18.42 44.93 -30.42
C ARG A 432 -18.91 43.46 -30.62
N PRO A 433 -19.43 42.83 -29.53
CA PRO A 433 -19.86 41.42 -29.51
C PRO A 433 -21.30 41.19 -29.99
N ARG A 434 -21.67 39.91 -30.18
CA ARG A 434 -23.06 39.44 -30.21
C ARG A 434 -23.26 38.22 -29.32
N GLU A 435 -24.30 38.27 -28.50
CA GLU A 435 -24.88 37.14 -27.78
C GLU A 435 -25.70 36.26 -28.74
N GLY A 436 -25.95 35.00 -28.39
CA GLY A 436 -27.01 34.22 -29.06
C GLY A 436 -26.89 32.68 -28.99
N CYS A 437 -27.79 32.09 -28.21
CA CYS A 437 -28.40 30.76 -28.40
C CYS A 437 -27.67 29.48 -27.95
N CYS A 438 -28.28 28.83 -26.95
CA CYS A 438 -28.43 27.37 -26.84
C CYS A 438 -29.03 26.80 -28.17
N SER A 439 -28.93 25.51 -28.51
CA SER A 439 -29.21 24.34 -27.66
C SER A 439 -28.81 23.01 -28.34
N SER A 440 -29.05 21.90 -27.63
CA SER A 440 -29.11 20.51 -28.10
C SER A 440 -27.86 19.85 -28.72
N CYS A 441 -27.29 18.91 -27.96
CA CYS A 441 -26.82 17.61 -28.45
C CYS A 441 -27.04 16.57 -27.34
N ILE A 442 -28.22 15.96 -27.34
CA ILE A 442 -28.47 14.64 -26.73
C ILE A 442 -28.32 13.63 -27.87
N ILE A 443 -27.73 12.44 -27.62
CA ILE A 443 -28.22 11.12 -28.08
C ILE A 443 -27.19 10.01 -27.75
N CYS A 444 -27.71 8.93 -27.17
CA CYS A 444 -27.17 7.57 -26.97
C CYS A 444 -25.79 7.41 -26.31
#